data_AF-A0AAV4Z481-F1
#
_entry.id   AF-A0AAV4Z481-F1
#
_cell.length_a   1.000
_cell.length_b   1.000
_cell.length_c   1.000
_cell.angle_alpha   90.00
_cell.angle_beta   90.00
_cell.angle_gamma   90.00
#
_symmetry.space_group_name_H-M   'P 1'
#
loop_
_entity.id
_entity.type
_entity.pdbx_description
1 polymer ?
#
loop_
_entity_poly.entity_id
_entity_poly.type
_entity_poly.pdbx_seq_one_letter_code
_entity_poly.pdbx_strand_id
1 'polypeptide(L)' 'MFVDEGWKPPREPSWEPPARKPPLTKAQERAVVWIIGANVLLLFVAPVGGATVIHAIAALFVRS' A
#
# COMPACT_ATOMS: atom_id res chain seq x y z
N MET A 1 -60.27 -13.50 4.80
CA MET A 1 -59.46 -12.31 4.44
C MET A 1 -58.21 -12.82 3.75
N PHE A 2 -57.93 -12.38 2.52
CA PHE A 2 -56.65 -12.66 1.88
C PHE A 2 -55.60 -11.82 2.59
N VAL A 3 -54.53 -12.46 3.03
CA VAL A 3 -53.47 -11.83 3.79
C VAL A 3 -52.59 -11.09 2.79
N ASP A 4 -52.72 -9.76 2.75
CA ASP A 4 -51.77 -8.85 2.11
C ASP A 4 -50.45 -8.83 2.92
N GLU A 5 -49.84 -10.00 3.11
CA GLU A 5 -48.44 -10.09 3.51
C GLU A 5 -47.60 -9.76 2.28
N GLY A 6 -47.66 -8.47 1.92
CA GLY A 6 -46.85 -7.87 0.89
C GLY A 6 -45.40 -8.26 1.12
N TRP A 7 -44.84 -8.95 0.13
CA TRP A 7 -43.45 -9.34 0.08
C TRP A 7 -42.58 -8.12 0.44
N LYS A 8 -41.92 -8.19 1.60
CA LYS A 8 -40.91 -7.19 1.97
C LYS A 8 -39.57 -7.66 1.41
N PRO A 9 -38.91 -6.87 0.54
CA PRO A 9 -37.57 -7.21 0.11
C PRO A 9 -36.67 -7.37 1.35
N PRO A 10 -35.75 -8.35 1.35
CA PRO A 10 -34.73 -8.45 2.39
C PRO A 10 -34.06 -7.08 2.51
N ARG A 11 -34.05 -6.51 3.73
CA ARG A 11 -33.31 -5.27 3.97
C ARG A 11 -31.86 -5.52 3.57
N GLU A 12 -31.37 -4.79 2.58
CA GLU A 12 -29.96 -4.81 2.24
C GLU A 12 -29.16 -4.55 3.53
N PRO A 13 -28.12 -5.33 3.82
CA PRO A 13 -27.30 -5.08 4.99
C PRO A 13 -26.82 -3.62 4.92
N SER A 14 -27.14 -2.88 6.00
CA SER A 14 -26.62 -1.55 6.24
C SER A 14 -25.12 -1.57 5.99
N TRP A 15 -24.63 -0.74 5.07
CA TRP A 15 -23.19 -0.54 4.96
C TRP A 15 -22.75 0.19 6.24
N GLU A 16 -22.15 -0.54 7.18
CA GLU A 16 -21.46 0.08 8.31
C GLU A 16 -20.05 0.53 7.88
N PRO A 17 -19.66 1.79 8.17
CA PRO A 17 -18.28 2.20 8.01
C PRO A 17 -17.36 1.29 8.85
N PRO A 18 -16.19 0.89 8.33
CA PRO A 18 -15.24 0.12 9.13
C PRO A 18 -14.86 0.93 10.38
N ALA A 19 -14.78 0.24 11.52
CA ALA A 19 -14.37 0.85 12.78
C ALA A 19 -13.05 1.61 12.60
N ARG A 20 -12.97 2.83 13.15
CA ARG A 20 -11.74 3.64 13.08
C ARG A 20 -10.58 2.84 13.68
N LYS A 21 -9.51 2.68 12.90
CA LYS A 21 -8.29 2.03 13.36
C LYS A 21 -7.70 2.82 14.54
N PRO A 22 -7.09 2.14 15.53
CA PRO A 22 -6.42 2.82 16.64
C PRO A 22 -5.36 3.80 16.11
N PRO A 23 -5.14 4.95 16.79
CA PRO A 23 -4.03 5.84 16.48
C PRO A 23 -2.70 5.09 16.62
N LEU A 24 -1.72 5.42 15.77
CA LEU A 24 -0.40 4.81 15.80
C LEU A 24 0.27 5.07 17.15
N THR A 25 0.95 4.06 17.67
CA THR A 25 1.84 4.22 18.83
C THR A 25 3.07 5.04 18.44
N LYS A 26 3.72 5.72 19.40
CA LYS A 26 4.94 6.50 19.14
C LYS A 26 6.06 5.69 18.46
N ALA A 27 6.14 4.39 18.76
CA ALA A 27 7.10 3.49 18.13
C ALA A 27 6.76 3.24 16.64
N GLN A 28 5.48 3.05 16.32
CA GLN A 28 5.01 2.89 14.94
C GLN A 28 5.20 4.18 14.13
N GLU A 29 4.91 5.34 14.72
CA GLU A 29 5.15 6.63 14.07
C GLU A 29 6.63 6.82 13.73
N ARG A 30 7.54 6.52 14.68
CA ARG A 30 8.99 6.55 14.43
C ARG A 30 9.43 5.57 13.34
N ALA A 31 8.84 4.37 13.31
CA ALA A 31 9.12 3.40 12.26
C ALA A 31 8.66 3.90 10.88
N VAL A 32 7.47 4.50 10.79
CA VAL A 32 6.96 5.10 9.54
C VAL A 32 7.88 6.21 9.05
N VAL A 33 8.32 7.12 9.93
CA VAL A 33 9.25 8.19 9.57
C VAL A 33 10.57 7.61 9.05
N TRP A 34 11.12 6.59 9.69
CA TRP A 34 12.33 5.91 9.22
C TRP A 34 12.14 5.24 7.86
N ILE A 35 11.01 4.57 7.62
CA ILE A 35 10.71 3.91 6.34
C ILE A 35 10.63 4.94 5.21
N ILE A 36 9.97 6.07 5.45
CA ILE A 36 9.89 7.17 4.49
C ILE A 36 11.28 7.73 4.22
N GLY A 37 12.04 8.06 5.28
CA GLY A 37 13.40 8.58 5.16
C GLY A 37 14.34 7.64 4.40
N ALA A 38 14.26 6.33 4.69
CA ALA A 38 15.04 5.31 3.99
C ALA A 38 14.66 5.20 2.51
N ASN A 39 13.37 5.26 2.16
CA ASN A 39 12.93 5.24 0.76
C ASN A 39 13.36 6.49 0.00
N VAL A 40 13.27 7.66 0.62
CA VAL A 40 13.78 8.91 0.03
C VAL A 40 15.28 8.83 -0.20
N LEU A 41 16.05 8.33 0.77
CA LEU A 41 17.48 8.10 0.60
C LEU A 41 17.76 7.10 -0.53
N LEU A 42 17.01 5.99 -0.56
CA LEU A 42 17.13 4.97 -1.60
C LEU A 42 16.78 5.53 -2.99
N LEU A 43 15.90 6.52 -3.09
CA LEU A 43 15.61 7.21 -4.34
C LEU A 43 16.83 7.96 -4.89
N PHE A 44 17.79 8.36 -4.05
CA PHE A 44 19.07 8.96 -4.49
C PHE A 44 20.16 7.91 -4.68
N VAL A 45 20.14 6.85 -3.87
CA VAL A 45 21.08 5.72 -4.02
C VAL A 45 20.74 4.91 -5.27
N ALA A 46 19.48 4.74 -5.65
CA ALA A 46 19.07 4.00 -6.85
C ALA A 46 19.58 4.62 -8.16
N PRO A 47 19.66 5.95 -8.35
CA PRO A 47 20.42 6.56 -9.43
C PRO A 47 21.91 6.17 -9.40
N VAL A 48 22.54 6.14 -8.22
CA VAL A 48 23.95 5.81 -8.07
C VAL A 48 24.19 4.30 -8.30
N GLY A 49 23.52 3.43 -7.55
CA GLY A 49 23.62 1.97 -7.62
C GLY A 49 22.90 1.35 -8.81
N GLY A 50 21.80 1.95 -9.27
CA GLY A 50 21.09 1.53 -10.48
C GLY A 50 21.87 1.89 -11.74
N ALA A 51 22.60 3.02 -11.77
CA ALA A 51 23.58 3.26 -12.83
C ALA A 51 24.65 2.15 -12.83
N THR A 52 25.12 1.71 -11.65
CA THR A 52 26.08 0.60 -11.54
C THR A 52 25.51 -0.73 -12.04
N VAL A 53 24.26 -1.07 -11.70
CA VAL A 53 23.59 -2.30 -12.15
C VAL A 53 23.30 -2.25 -13.65
N ILE A 54 22.77 -1.14 -14.17
CA ILE A 54 22.55 -0.94 -15.61
C ILE A 54 23.87 -1.00 -16.36
N HIS A 55 24.93 -0.38 -15.83
CA HIS A 55 26.27 -0.43 -16.43
C HIS A 55 26.82 -1.86 -16.42
N ALA A 56 26.65 -2.60 -15.34
CA ALA A 56 27.08 -4.00 -15.26
C ALA A 56 26.31 -4.88 -16.26
N ILE A 57 25.00 -4.71 -16.38
CA ILE A 57 24.16 -5.42 -17.36
C ILE A 57 24.58 -5.04 -18.78
N ALA A 58 24.71 -3.75 -19.10
CA ALA A 58 25.16 -3.29 -20.40
C ALA A 58 26.55 -3.83 -20.76
N ALA A 59 27.47 -3.90 -19.81
CA ALA A 59 28.81 -4.45 -20.00
C ALA A 59 28.78 -5.97 -20.32
N LEU A 60 27.80 -6.71 -19.82
CA LEU A 60 27.62 -8.13 -20.15
C LEU A 60 27.10 -8.34 -21.59
N PHE A 61 26.30 -7.41 -22.12
CA PHE A 61 25.72 -7.49 -23.48
C PHE A 61 26.53 -6.76 -24.56
N VAL A 62 27.38 -5.81 -24.20
CA VAL A 62 28.31 -5.13 -25.14
C VAL A 62 29.52 -6.01 -25.45
N ARG A 63 29.83 -6.99 -24.59
CA ARG A 63 31.00 -7.87 -24.71
C ARG A 63 30.70 -9.20 -25.41
N SER A 64 29.47 -9.40 -25.91
CA SER A 64 29.04 -10.57 -26.70
C SER A 64 29.05 -10.29 -28.19
#